data_AF-A0A382UWF6-F1
#
_entry.id   AF-A0A382UWF6-F1
#
_cell.length_a   1.000
_cell.length_b   1.000
_cell.length_c   1.000
_cell.angle_alpha   90.00
_cell.angle_beta   90.00
_cell.angle_gamma   90.00
#
_symmetry.space_group_name_H-M   'P 1'
#
loop_
_entity.id
_entity.type
_entity.pdbx_description
1 polymer ?
#
loop_
_entity_poly.entity_id
_entity_poly.type
_entity_poly.pdbx_seq_one_letter_code
_entity_poly.pdbx_strand_id
1 'polypeptide(L)'
;NAFAAPGGVIGVNHGLFLNAESHHEMSAILAHELAHLSQRHFARGIESGKKSGVITIAGLLAGAILASTGEGDAGLAALSLSQGLAQTQQLSYSRTREAEADRIGITTMINADIDPRAMAYIFERLDRLTRYSGDLIPEFLRTHPVTRLRIADAYNQTESLTKKKWPLDLNYQLMRTRAIVLSHDPKETLALFGKNNNPKNPVQAIAHQYGRALALTLTGEIREAEQLISSLRKNAQNNIAYQIAEAKLLAADYKPKAAVKLLEASLNINPGNYPLAMARAELLIQLKRP
;
A
#
# COMPACT_ATOMS: atom_id res chain seq x y z
N ASN A 1 -0.11 -3.52 -2.21
CA ASN A 1 -1.39 -3.06 -2.78
C ASN A 1 -2.35 -2.68 -1.66
N ALA A 2 -3.37 -1.88 -1.93
CA ALA A 2 -4.58 -1.80 -1.12
C ALA A 2 -5.80 -2.03 -2.02
N PHE A 3 -6.93 -2.44 -1.44
CA PHE A 3 -8.19 -2.55 -2.17
C PHE A 3 -9.35 -2.28 -1.22
N ALA A 4 -10.43 -1.71 -1.76
CA ALA A 4 -11.71 -1.62 -1.09
C ALA A 4 -12.71 -2.69 -1.55
N ALA A 5 -13.45 -3.27 -0.61
CA ALA A 5 -14.51 -4.24 -0.87
C ALA A 5 -15.87 -3.73 -0.36
N PRO A 6 -17.00 -4.22 -0.92
CA PRO A 6 -18.34 -3.90 -0.43
C PRO A 6 -18.45 -4.10 1.09
N GLY A 7 -19.20 -3.21 1.75
CA GLY A 7 -19.34 -3.22 3.22
C GLY A 7 -18.31 -2.38 3.97
N GLY A 8 -17.46 -1.61 3.27
CA GLY A 8 -16.52 -0.68 3.90
C GLY A 8 -15.21 -1.32 4.36
N VAL A 9 -14.89 -2.51 3.86
CA VAL A 9 -13.65 -3.22 4.20
C VAL A 9 -12.51 -2.74 3.29
N ILE A 10 -11.39 -2.37 3.90
CA ILE A 10 -10.15 -2.04 3.19
C ILE A 10 -9.10 -3.09 3.51
N GLY A 11 -8.58 -3.75 2.48
CA GLY A 11 -7.40 -4.61 2.59
C GLY A 11 -6.13 -3.83 2.28
N VAL A 12 -5.08 -4.02 3.08
CA VAL A 12 -3.75 -3.45 2.83
C VAL A 12 -2.72 -4.57 2.86
N ASN A 13 -1.94 -4.68 1.79
CA ASN A 13 -0.85 -5.64 1.66
C ASN A 13 0.50 -4.94 1.95
N HIS A 14 1.43 -5.67 2.58
CA HIS A 14 2.76 -5.14 2.96
C HIS A 14 3.52 -4.50 1.79
N GLY A 15 3.27 -4.91 0.55
CA GLY A 15 3.86 -4.33 -0.65
C GLY A 15 3.55 -2.84 -0.83
N LEU A 16 2.50 -2.31 -0.19
CA LEU A 16 2.28 -0.86 -0.15
C LEU A 16 3.40 -0.14 0.61
N PHE A 17 3.89 -0.68 1.72
CA PHE A 17 5.02 -0.10 2.47
C PHE A 17 6.33 -0.11 1.66
N LEU A 18 6.52 -1.12 0.80
CA LEU A 18 7.72 -1.20 -0.04
C LEU A 18 7.77 -0.03 -1.04
N ASN A 19 6.60 0.36 -1.56
CA ASN A 19 6.49 1.38 -2.59
C ASN A 19 6.25 2.78 -2.03
N ALA A 20 5.44 2.97 -0.99
CA ALA A 20 5.18 4.30 -0.42
C ALA A 20 6.33 4.76 0.50
N GLU A 21 6.92 5.91 0.21
CA GLU A 21 8.07 6.43 0.99
C GLU A 21 7.67 7.25 2.22
N SER A 22 6.41 7.67 2.31
CA SER A 22 5.88 8.41 3.46
C SER A 22 4.48 7.92 3.83
N HIS A 23 4.06 8.22 5.07
CA HIS A 23 2.68 7.95 5.48
C HIS A 23 1.67 8.75 4.65
N HIS A 24 2.07 9.89 4.06
CA HIS A 24 1.24 10.65 3.14
C HIS A 24 1.02 9.89 1.81
N GLU A 25 2.07 9.28 1.24
CA GLU A 25 1.93 8.44 0.03
C GLU A 25 1.05 7.21 0.30
N MET A 26 1.21 6.56 1.46
CA MET A 26 0.33 5.47 1.87
C MET A 26 -1.12 5.94 2.02
N SER A 27 -1.32 7.10 2.65
CA SER A 27 -2.64 7.69 2.86
C SER A 27 -3.30 8.11 1.55
N ALA A 28 -2.52 8.50 0.54
CA ALA A 28 -3.06 8.82 -0.79
C ALA A 28 -3.75 7.61 -1.43
N ILE A 29 -3.11 6.44 -1.38
CA ILE A 29 -3.71 5.19 -1.86
C ILE A 29 -4.95 4.83 -1.03
N LEU A 30 -4.91 5.00 0.30
CA LEU A 30 -6.09 4.73 1.14
C LEU A 30 -7.25 5.70 0.86
N ALA A 31 -6.95 6.98 0.65
CA ALA A 31 -7.94 8.00 0.32
C ALA A 31 -8.59 7.73 -1.04
N HIS A 32 -7.82 7.25 -2.01
CA HIS A 32 -8.31 6.77 -3.31
C HIS A 32 -9.28 5.60 -3.16
N GLU A 33 -8.90 4.56 -2.40
CA GLU A 33 -9.79 3.41 -2.14
C GLU A 33 -11.07 3.81 -1.38
N LEU A 34 -10.95 4.71 -0.41
CA LEU A 34 -12.10 5.29 0.30
C LEU A 34 -13.02 6.07 -0.65
N ALA A 35 -12.47 6.80 -1.61
CA ALA A 35 -13.25 7.49 -2.63
C ALA A 35 -14.01 6.51 -3.53
N HIS A 36 -13.42 5.37 -3.90
CA HIS A 36 -14.15 4.32 -4.62
C HIS A 36 -15.37 3.82 -3.83
N LEU A 37 -15.24 3.68 -2.50
CA LEU A 37 -16.33 3.28 -1.62
C LEU A 37 -17.41 4.36 -1.51
N SER A 38 -17.02 5.60 -1.19
CA SER A 38 -17.97 6.70 -0.98
C SER A 38 -18.77 7.00 -2.24
N GLN A 39 -18.13 6.94 -3.41
CA GLN A 39 -18.77 7.15 -4.70
C GLN A 39 -19.46 5.91 -5.28
N ARG A 40 -19.47 4.80 -4.52
CA ARG A 40 -20.16 3.56 -4.87
C ARG A 40 -19.72 3.02 -6.25
N HIS A 41 -18.44 3.17 -6.60
CA HIS A 41 -17.90 2.85 -7.92
C HIS A 41 -18.17 1.42 -8.36
N PHE A 42 -18.18 0.48 -7.42
CA PHE A 42 -18.55 -0.91 -7.65
C PHE A 42 -20.03 -1.06 -8.05
N ALA A 43 -20.95 -0.50 -7.27
CA ALA A 43 -22.38 -0.58 -7.53
C ALA A 43 -22.77 0.12 -8.84
N ARG A 44 -22.22 1.32 -9.09
CA ARG A 44 -22.39 2.04 -10.38
C ARG A 44 -21.83 1.22 -11.54
N GLY A 45 -20.71 0.52 -11.33
CA GLY A 45 -20.12 -0.38 -12.31
C GLY A 45 -21.04 -1.55 -12.70
N ILE A 46 -21.68 -2.20 -11.72
CA ILE A 46 -22.67 -3.26 -11.96
C ILE A 46 -23.87 -2.71 -12.74
N GLU A 47 -24.38 -1.55 -12.34
CA GLU A 47 -25.53 -0.92 -13.01
C GLU A 47 -25.22 -0.56 -14.47
N SER A 48 -24.07 0.08 -14.71
CA SER A 48 -23.60 0.40 -16.07
C SER A 48 -23.39 -0.86 -16.90
N GLY A 49 -22.84 -1.93 -16.31
CA GLY A 49 -22.67 -3.22 -16.99
C GLY A 49 -24.01 -3.83 -17.44
N LYS A 50 -25.05 -3.76 -16.60
CA LYS A 50 -26.41 -4.20 -16.98
C LYS A 50 -26.96 -3.39 -18.16
N LYS A 51 -26.79 -2.06 -18.13
CA LYS A 51 -27.22 -1.17 -19.22
C LYS A 51 -26.47 -1.47 -20.53
N SER A 52 -25.15 -1.64 -20.46
CA SER A 52 -24.34 -2.02 -21.61
C SER A 52 -24.73 -3.38 -22.17
N GLY A 53 -25.06 -4.37 -21.32
CA GLY A 53 -25.56 -5.68 -21.77
C GLY A 53 -26.85 -5.57 -22.60
N VAL A 54 -27.78 -4.72 -22.21
CA VAL A 54 -29.01 -4.45 -22.99
C VAL A 54 -28.68 -3.84 -24.35
N ILE A 55 -27.75 -2.87 -24.39
CA ILE A 55 -27.30 -2.23 -25.63
C ILE A 55 -26.61 -3.25 -26.55
N THR A 56 -25.75 -4.12 -26.01
CA THR A 56 -25.09 -5.18 -26.78
C THR A 56 -26.11 -6.16 -27.37
N ILE A 57 -27.14 -6.56 -26.61
CA ILE A 57 -28.23 -7.41 -27.11
C ILE A 57 -29.02 -6.70 -28.21
N ALA A 58 -29.34 -5.41 -28.04
CA ALA A 58 -30.02 -4.63 -29.07
C ALA A 58 -29.18 -4.50 -30.36
N GLY A 59 -27.87 -4.29 -30.24
CA GLY A 59 -26.95 -4.25 -31.37
C GLY A 59 -26.78 -5.60 -32.06
N LEU A 60 -26.76 -6.71 -31.30
CA LEU A 60 -26.79 -8.07 -31.83
C LEU A 60 -28.07 -8.33 -32.63
N LEU A 61 -29.23 -7.95 -32.10
CA LEU A 61 -30.52 -8.10 -32.79
C LEU A 61 -30.59 -7.25 -34.07
N ALA A 62 -30.16 -5.99 -34.01
CA ALA A 62 -30.10 -5.12 -35.18
C ALA A 62 -29.15 -5.67 -36.26
N GLY A 63 -27.96 -6.16 -35.85
CA GLY A 63 -27.00 -6.79 -36.75
C GLY A 63 -27.53 -8.09 -37.37
N ALA A 64 -28.26 -8.92 -36.61
CA ALA A 64 -28.90 -10.13 -37.12
C ALA A 64 -30.00 -9.82 -38.15
N ILE A 65 -30.80 -8.76 -37.92
CA ILE A 65 -31.81 -8.30 -38.88
C ILE A 65 -31.14 -7.84 -40.18
N LEU A 66 -30.07 -7.03 -40.11
CA LEU A 66 -29.33 -6.57 -41.28
C LEU A 66 -28.61 -7.70 -42.04
N ALA A 67 -28.11 -8.70 -41.33
CA ALA A 67 -27.55 -9.90 -41.95
C ALA A 67 -28.61 -10.72 -42.71
N SER A 68 -29.86 -10.72 -42.22
CA SER A 68 -30.97 -11.44 -42.84
C SER A 68 -31.48 -10.79 -44.14
N THR A 69 -31.19 -9.52 -44.38
CA THR A 69 -31.58 -8.80 -45.61
C THR A 69 -30.62 -8.98 -46.79
N GLY A 70 -29.61 -9.86 -46.66
CA GLY A 70 -28.71 -10.25 -47.77
C GLY A 70 -27.33 -9.58 -47.76
N GLU A 71 -27.04 -8.73 -46.78
CA GLU A 71 -25.76 -8.02 -46.64
C GLU A 71 -24.93 -8.61 -45.48
N GLY A 72 -24.48 -9.87 -45.64
CA GLY A 72 -23.77 -10.61 -44.59
C GLY A 72 -22.54 -9.88 -44.01
N ASP A 73 -21.83 -9.12 -44.85
CA ASP A 73 -20.67 -8.31 -44.44
C ASP A 73 -21.08 -7.11 -43.57
N ALA A 74 -22.27 -6.53 -43.80
CA ALA A 74 -22.80 -5.44 -42.99
C ALA A 74 -23.20 -5.91 -41.59
N GLY A 75 -23.70 -7.14 -41.46
CA GLY A 75 -24.00 -7.79 -40.18
C GLY A 75 -22.76 -7.99 -39.30
N LEU A 76 -21.69 -8.57 -39.87
CA LEU A 76 -20.41 -8.76 -39.15
C LEU A 76 -19.73 -7.44 -38.77
N ALA A 77 -19.81 -6.43 -39.64
CA ALA A 77 -19.33 -5.08 -39.34
C ALA A 77 -20.12 -4.45 -38.18
N ALA A 78 -21.45 -4.55 -38.19
CA ALA A 78 -22.32 -4.02 -37.14
C ALA A 78 -22.06 -4.68 -35.77
N LEU A 79 -21.80 -6.00 -35.75
CA LEU A 79 -21.44 -6.72 -34.53
C LEU A 79 -20.09 -6.28 -33.97
N SER A 80 -19.07 -6.17 -34.82
CA SER A 80 -17.73 -5.76 -34.42
C SER A 80 -17.71 -4.31 -33.92
N LEU A 81 -18.46 -3.42 -34.59
CA LEU A 81 -18.66 -2.03 -34.15
C LEU A 81 -19.38 -1.98 -32.79
N SER A 82 -20.43 -2.78 -32.59
CA SER A 82 -21.17 -2.81 -31.33
C SER A 82 -20.30 -3.28 -30.16
N GLN A 83 -19.47 -4.30 -30.38
CA GLN A 83 -18.50 -4.78 -29.39
C GLN A 83 -17.42 -3.73 -29.09
N GLY A 84 -16.88 -3.09 -30.13
CA GLY A 84 -15.89 -2.01 -29.99
C GLY A 84 -16.44 -0.83 -29.19
N LEU A 85 -17.65 -0.37 -29.50
CA LEU A 85 -18.31 0.72 -28.79
C LEU A 85 -18.56 0.39 -27.31
N ALA A 86 -19.03 -0.83 -27.02
CA ALA A 86 -19.23 -1.28 -25.64
C ALA A 86 -17.92 -1.29 -24.84
N GLN A 87 -16.83 -1.78 -25.45
CA GLN A 87 -15.50 -1.79 -24.83
C GLN A 87 -14.98 -0.36 -24.60
N THR A 88 -15.08 0.52 -25.59
CA THR A 88 -14.68 1.93 -25.45
C THR A 88 -15.46 2.62 -24.34
N GLN A 89 -16.75 2.36 -24.24
CA GLN A 89 -17.60 2.94 -23.21
C GLN A 89 -17.22 2.44 -21.81
N GLN A 90 -16.95 1.14 -21.65
CA GLN A 90 -16.46 0.56 -20.39
C GLN A 90 -15.11 1.17 -19.95
N LEU A 91 -14.17 1.31 -20.88
CA LEU A 91 -12.88 1.95 -20.63
C LEU A 91 -13.03 3.43 -20.23
N SER A 92 -13.95 4.14 -20.89
CA SER A 92 -14.26 5.54 -20.56
C SER A 92 -14.81 5.67 -19.14
N TYR A 93 -15.81 4.85 -18.77
CA TYR A 93 -16.34 4.82 -17.40
C TYR A 93 -15.28 4.44 -16.36
N SER A 94 -14.34 3.57 -16.70
CA SER A 94 -13.21 3.28 -15.82
C SER A 94 -12.37 4.54 -15.57
N ARG A 95 -11.95 5.23 -16.64
CA ARG A 95 -11.14 6.46 -16.52
C ARG A 95 -11.84 7.58 -15.75
N THR A 96 -13.13 7.79 -15.98
CA THR A 96 -13.90 8.81 -15.25
C THR A 96 -13.98 8.48 -13.75
N ARG A 97 -14.14 7.20 -13.39
CA ARG A 97 -14.16 6.76 -11.98
C ARG A 97 -12.81 6.94 -11.30
N GLU A 98 -11.71 6.64 -11.99
CA GLU A 98 -10.37 6.88 -11.45
C GLU A 98 -10.13 8.39 -11.20
N ALA A 99 -10.48 9.25 -12.15
CA ALA A 99 -10.33 10.70 -11.98
C ALA A 99 -11.23 11.28 -10.87
N GLU A 100 -12.45 10.75 -10.71
CA GLU A 100 -13.34 11.10 -9.60
C GLU A 100 -12.75 10.67 -8.25
N ALA A 101 -12.20 9.44 -8.18
CA ALA A 101 -11.55 8.92 -6.98
C ALA A 101 -10.29 9.73 -6.61
N ASP A 102 -9.45 10.08 -7.58
CA ASP A 102 -8.27 10.93 -7.37
C ASP A 102 -8.66 12.28 -6.75
N ARG A 103 -9.71 12.93 -7.29
CA ARG A 103 -10.17 14.25 -6.84
C ARG A 103 -10.74 14.24 -5.43
N ILE A 104 -11.58 13.26 -5.14
CA ILE A 104 -12.19 13.11 -3.82
C ILE A 104 -11.14 12.65 -2.81
N GLY A 105 -10.21 11.78 -3.23
CA GLY A 105 -9.06 11.36 -2.43
C GLY A 105 -8.19 12.55 -2.02
N ILE A 106 -7.80 13.40 -2.98
CA ILE A 106 -7.04 14.64 -2.70
C ILE A 106 -7.81 15.55 -1.75
N THR A 107 -9.10 15.77 -1.97
CA THR A 107 -9.95 16.56 -1.06
C THR A 107 -9.98 15.98 0.35
N THR A 108 -10.06 14.65 0.46
CA THR A 108 -10.02 13.94 1.74
C THR A 108 -8.69 14.13 2.45
N MET A 109 -7.57 14.08 1.71
CA MET A 109 -6.23 14.32 2.25
C MET A 109 -6.07 15.75 2.77
N ILE A 110 -6.59 16.74 2.03
CA ILE A 110 -6.62 18.15 2.47
C ILE A 110 -7.35 18.27 3.81
N ASN A 111 -8.54 17.68 3.90
CA ASN A 111 -9.36 17.72 5.12
C ASN A 111 -8.71 17.01 6.32
N ALA A 112 -7.85 16.02 6.05
CA ALA A 112 -7.15 15.24 7.06
C ALA A 112 -5.77 15.83 7.46
N ASP A 113 -5.38 17.01 6.95
CA ASP A 113 -4.04 17.59 7.08
C ASP A 113 -2.91 16.61 6.69
N ILE A 114 -3.12 15.90 5.58
CA ILE A 114 -2.15 15.00 4.95
C ILE A 114 -1.66 15.68 3.67
N ASP A 115 -0.36 15.56 3.33
CA ASP A 115 0.20 16.15 2.11
C ASP A 115 -0.58 15.73 0.85
N PRO A 116 -1.40 16.60 0.26
CA PRO A 116 -2.24 16.23 -0.86
C PRO A 116 -1.43 15.98 -2.13
N ARG A 117 -0.19 16.49 -2.20
CA ARG A 117 0.75 16.22 -3.30
C ARG A 117 1.26 14.79 -3.30
N ALA A 118 1.13 14.07 -2.17
CA ALA A 118 1.59 12.70 -2.07
C ALA A 118 0.83 11.73 -3.01
N MET A 119 -0.38 12.10 -3.46
CA MET A 119 -1.08 11.40 -4.54
C MET A 119 -0.26 11.41 -5.85
N ALA A 120 0.25 12.58 -6.23
CA ALA A 120 1.10 12.69 -7.41
C ALA A 120 2.44 11.96 -7.22
N TYR A 121 3.06 12.08 -6.04
CA TYR A 121 4.34 11.42 -5.73
C TYR A 121 4.26 9.90 -5.85
N ILE A 122 3.23 9.26 -5.28
CA ILE A 122 3.06 7.81 -5.38
C ILE A 122 2.72 7.39 -6.81
N PHE A 123 1.94 8.17 -7.55
CA PHE A 123 1.65 7.89 -8.96
C PHE A 123 2.89 7.95 -9.85
N GLU A 124 3.75 8.97 -9.69
CA GLU A 124 5.02 9.04 -10.40
C GLU A 124 5.94 7.86 -10.07
N ARG A 125 5.95 7.45 -8.81
CA ARG A 125 6.74 6.29 -8.38
C ARG A 125 6.24 5.00 -9.02
N LEU A 126 4.94 4.79 -9.03
CA LEU A 126 4.31 3.65 -9.68
C LEU A 126 4.51 3.65 -11.21
N ASP A 127 4.40 4.81 -11.87
CA ASP A 127 4.72 4.98 -13.31
C ASP A 127 6.20 4.72 -13.62
N ARG A 128 7.12 5.03 -12.69
CA ARG A 128 8.54 4.67 -12.85
C ARG A 128 8.73 3.16 -12.75
N LEU A 129 8.12 2.51 -11.76
CA LEU A 129 8.26 1.07 -11.58
C LEU A 129 7.78 0.28 -12.81
N THR A 130 6.64 0.63 -13.40
CA THR A 130 6.14 -0.06 -14.61
C THR A 130 7.06 0.01 -15.81
N ARG A 131 7.90 1.04 -15.92
CA ARG A 131 8.86 1.18 -17.03
C ARG A 131 10.05 0.23 -16.92
N TYR A 132 10.43 -0.14 -15.70
CA TYR A 132 11.63 -0.94 -15.44
C TYR A 132 11.32 -2.38 -15.01
N SER A 133 10.08 -2.67 -14.61
CA SER A 133 9.72 -3.93 -13.95
C SER A 133 9.24 -5.06 -14.86
N GLY A 134 9.12 -4.86 -16.19
CA GLY A 134 8.59 -5.90 -17.08
C GLY A 134 7.24 -6.45 -16.58
N ASP A 135 7.17 -7.76 -16.32
CA ASP A 135 5.95 -8.44 -15.82
C ASP A 135 5.64 -8.19 -14.33
N LEU A 136 6.55 -7.58 -13.56
CA LEU A 136 6.38 -7.27 -12.13
C LEU A 136 5.60 -5.95 -11.92
N ILE A 137 4.47 -5.79 -12.60
CA ILE A 137 3.59 -4.64 -12.43
C ILE A 137 2.98 -4.70 -11.02
N PRO A 138 3.10 -3.64 -10.19
CA PRO A 138 2.43 -3.57 -8.89
C PRO A 138 0.94 -3.89 -9.02
N GLU A 139 0.41 -4.75 -8.15
CA GLU A 139 -0.99 -5.19 -8.20
C GLU A 139 -1.99 -4.02 -8.19
N PHE A 140 -1.66 -2.89 -7.55
CA PHE A 140 -2.46 -1.67 -7.60
C PHE A 140 -2.74 -1.21 -9.03
N LEU A 141 -1.73 -1.30 -9.90
CA LEU A 141 -1.81 -0.83 -11.28
C LEU A 141 -2.57 -1.79 -12.20
N ARG A 142 -2.84 -3.02 -11.76
CA ARG A 142 -3.71 -3.95 -12.48
C ARG A 142 -5.17 -3.53 -12.40
N THR A 143 -5.60 -2.98 -11.27
CA THR A 143 -6.97 -2.50 -11.07
C THR A 143 -7.10 -0.99 -11.26
N HIS A 144 -6.04 -0.22 -10.97
CA HIS A 144 -5.99 1.24 -11.07
C HIS A 144 -4.81 1.69 -11.93
N PRO A 145 -4.90 1.60 -13.28
CA PRO A 145 -3.83 2.06 -14.15
C PRO A 145 -3.54 3.54 -13.93
N VAL A 146 -2.29 3.84 -13.57
CA VAL A 146 -1.79 5.21 -13.45
C VAL A 146 -1.33 5.67 -14.83
N THR A 147 -1.77 6.86 -15.24
CA THR A 147 -1.38 7.48 -16.51
C THR A 147 -0.71 8.82 -16.25
N ARG A 148 0.09 9.31 -17.20
CA ARG A 148 0.67 10.67 -17.11
C ARG A 148 -0.38 11.77 -16.96
N LEU A 149 -1.57 11.57 -17.52
CA LEU A 149 -2.73 12.46 -17.36
C LEU A 149 -3.20 12.53 -15.90
N ARG A 150 -3.29 11.40 -15.20
CA ARG A 150 -3.66 11.37 -13.77
C ARG A 150 -2.59 12.02 -12.89
N ILE A 151 -1.31 11.81 -13.20
CA ILE A 151 -0.20 12.48 -12.50
C ILE A 151 -0.30 14.00 -12.66
N ALA A 152 -0.51 14.48 -13.89
CA ALA A 152 -0.67 15.90 -14.17
C ALA A 152 -1.92 16.49 -13.50
N ASP A 153 -3.06 15.79 -13.54
CA ASP A 153 -4.29 16.23 -12.86
C ASP A 153 -4.08 16.31 -11.34
N ALA A 154 -3.42 15.34 -10.72
CA ALA A 154 -3.11 15.37 -9.29
C ALA A 154 -2.19 16.55 -8.89
N TYR A 155 -1.21 16.90 -9.72
CA TYR A 155 -0.42 18.11 -9.51
C TYR A 155 -1.23 19.39 -9.68
N ASN A 156 -2.05 19.48 -10.74
CA ASN A 156 -2.88 20.66 -11.01
C ASN A 156 -3.87 20.93 -9.87
N GLN A 157 -4.49 19.87 -9.32
CA GLN A 157 -5.42 19.99 -8.19
C GLN A 157 -4.77 20.54 -6.91
N THR A 158 -3.44 20.43 -6.79
CA THR A 158 -2.68 20.83 -5.59
C THR A 158 -1.77 22.04 -5.83
N GLU A 159 -1.89 22.67 -7.00
CA GLU A 159 -1.04 23.78 -7.43
C GLU A 159 -1.27 25.04 -6.58
N SER A 160 -2.54 25.38 -6.35
CA SER A 160 -2.93 26.57 -5.58
C SER A 160 -2.69 26.44 -4.07
N LEU A 161 -2.36 25.25 -3.58
CA LEU A 161 -2.15 25.00 -2.15
C LEU A 161 -0.79 25.50 -1.69
N THR A 162 -0.75 26.12 -0.51
CA THR A 162 0.51 26.53 0.12
C THR A 162 1.46 25.34 0.27
N LYS A 163 2.74 25.54 -0.08
CA LYS A 163 3.77 24.51 0.11
C LYS A 163 4.13 24.39 1.59
N LYS A 164 3.60 23.36 2.26
CA LYS A 164 3.99 22.94 3.61
C LYS A 164 5.17 21.97 3.53
N LYS A 165 6.10 22.05 4.48
CA LYS A 165 7.14 21.02 4.65
C LYS A 165 6.57 19.90 5.50
N TRP A 166 6.64 18.68 4.97
CA TRP A 166 6.17 17.48 5.65
C TRP A 166 7.37 16.68 6.15
N PRO A 167 7.64 16.66 7.47
CA PRO A 167 8.73 15.85 8.00
C PRO A 167 8.42 14.37 7.86
N LEU A 168 9.46 13.55 7.80
CA LEU A 168 9.29 12.10 7.84
C LEU A 168 8.77 11.66 9.21
N ASP A 169 7.73 10.84 9.20
CA ASP A 169 7.23 10.21 10.40
C ASP A 169 8.07 8.98 10.77
N LEU A 170 8.63 8.97 11.98
CA LEU A 170 9.51 7.90 12.42
C LEU A 170 8.78 6.56 12.50
N ASN A 171 7.55 6.52 13.03
CA ASN A 171 6.82 5.27 13.18
C ASN A 171 6.54 4.63 11.83
N TYR A 172 6.15 5.42 10.83
CA TYR A 172 5.99 4.97 9.46
C TYR A 172 7.30 4.42 8.89
N GLN A 173 8.43 5.12 9.05
CA GLN A 173 9.72 4.63 8.57
C GLN A 173 10.12 3.32 9.26
N LEU A 174 9.87 3.16 10.56
CA LEU A 174 10.10 1.90 11.28
C LEU A 174 9.23 0.76 10.74
N MET A 175 7.94 1.02 10.47
CA MET A 175 7.04 0.01 9.91
C MET A 175 7.40 -0.34 8.46
N ARG A 176 7.76 0.66 7.66
CA ARG A 176 8.26 0.47 6.30
C ARG A 176 9.52 -0.39 6.29
N THR A 177 10.50 -0.07 7.13
CA THR A 177 11.72 -0.87 7.24
C THR A 177 11.42 -2.30 7.71
N ARG A 178 10.53 -2.47 8.70
CA ARG A 178 10.09 -3.81 9.14
C ARG A 178 9.45 -4.59 7.99
N ALA A 179 8.61 -3.95 7.18
CA ALA A 179 8.01 -4.57 6.00
C ALA A 179 9.07 -5.01 4.97
N ILE A 180 10.09 -4.19 4.73
CA ILE A 180 11.21 -4.54 3.84
C ILE A 180 11.94 -5.78 4.34
N VAL A 181 12.29 -5.83 5.64
CA VAL A 181 12.95 -6.99 6.27
C VAL A 181 12.11 -8.26 6.19
N LEU A 182 10.78 -8.15 6.35
CA LEU A 182 9.88 -9.30 6.25
C LEU A 182 9.62 -9.79 4.82
N SER A 183 9.96 -8.98 3.81
CA SER A 183 9.63 -9.27 2.40
C SER A 183 10.83 -9.78 1.59
N HIS A 184 12.03 -9.80 2.15
CA HIS A 184 13.28 -10.17 1.46
C HIS A 184 14.11 -11.12 2.30
N ASP A 185 15.12 -11.72 1.70
CA ASP A 185 16.07 -12.56 2.44
C ASP A 185 16.80 -11.72 3.51
N PRO A 186 17.00 -12.26 4.72
CA PRO A 186 17.72 -11.54 5.78
C PRO A 186 19.12 -11.06 5.38
N LYS A 187 19.85 -11.78 4.51
CA LYS A 187 21.18 -11.35 4.05
C LYS A 187 21.11 -10.18 3.08
N GLU A 188 20.11 -10.16 2.19
CA GLU A 188 19.86 -9.04 1.29
C GLU A 188 19.49 -7.77 2.07
N THR A 189 18.62 -7.90 3.07
CA THR A 189 18.22 -6.75 3.91
C THR A 189 19.37 -6.27 4.79
N LEU A 190 20.25 -7.16 5.25
CA LEU A 190 21.47 -6.78 5.97
C LEU A 190 22.43 -5.98 5.08
N ALA A 191 22.54 -6.33 3.80
CA ALA A 191 23.30 -5.55 2.82
C ALA A 191 22.65 -4.18 2.57
N LEU A 192 21.32 -4.14 2.40
CA LEU A 192 20.57 -2.91 2.20
C LEU A 192 20.73 -1.93 3.36
N PHE A 193 20.65 -2.42 4.60
CA PHE A 193 20.79 -1.63 5.83
C PHE A 193 22.22 -1.69 6.41
N GLY A 194 23.22 -2.00 5.60
CA GLY A 194 24.60 -2.16 6.03
C GLY A 194 25.21 -0.87 6.62
N LYS A 195 26.30 -1.01 7.39
CA LYS A 195 26.98 0.10 8.10
C LYS A 195 27.30 1.31 7.23
N ASN A 196 27.62 1.08 5.96
CA ASN A 196 28.06 2.11 5.03
C ASN A 196 26.90 2.78 4.27
N ASN A 197 25.66 2.28 4.44
CA ASN A 197 24.47 2.79 3.75
C ASN A 197 23.58 3.58 4.71
N ASN A 198 24.14 4.63 5.31
CA ASN A 198 23.42 5.50 6.25
C ASN A 198 22.80 6.71 5.51
N PRO A 199 21.47 6.86 5.55
CA PRO A 199 20.78 8.02 5.00
C PRO A 199 21.23 9.32 5.66
N LYS A 200 21.24 10.42 4.88
CA LYS A 200 21.50 11.77 5.41
C LYS A 200 20.38 12.25 6.34
N ASN A 201 19.15 11.79 6.12
CA ASN A 201 18.01 12.17 6.95
C ASN A 201 18.07 11.41 8.29
N PRO A 202 18.02 12.10 9.45
CA PRO A 202 18.12 11.45 10.76
C PRO A 202 17.04 10.39 11.03
N VAL A 203 15.80 10.62 10.57
CA VAL A 203 14.69 9.68 10.76
C VAL A 203 14.93 8.40 9.96
N GLN A 204 15.39 8.52 8.71
CA GLN A 204 15.74 7.38 7.89
C GLN A 204 16.97 6.64 8.45
N ALA A 205 17.95 7.36 8.99
CA ALA A 205 19.12 6.75 9.63
C ALA A 205 18.72 5.89 10.84
N ILE A 206 17.82 6.39 11.70
CA ILE A 206 17.27 5.62 12.82
C ILE A 206 16.51 4.39 12.29
N ALA A 207 15.69 4.56 11.25
CA ALA A 207 14.95 3.45 10.66
C ALA A 207 15.87 2.40 10.03
N HIS A 208 16.98 2.80 9.41
CA HIS A 208 18.00 1.89 8.87
C HIS A 208 18.71 1.11 9.98
N GLN A 209 19.11 1.76 11.06
CA GLN A 209 19.69 1.08 12.24
C GLN A 209 18.73 0.03 12.81
N TYR A 210 17.45 0.39 12.89
CA TYR A 210 16.40 -0.52 13.31
C TYR A 210 16.25 -1.71 12.35
N GLY A 211 16.21 -1.49 11.03
CA GLY A 211 16.16 -2.56 10.03
C GLY A 211 17.35 -3.49 10.10
N ARG A 212 18.54 -2.92 10.27
CA ARG A 212 19.77 -3.67 10.47
C ARG A 212 19.70 -4.57 11.70
N ALA A 213 19.19 -4.06 12.82
CA ALA A 213 19.04 -4.86 14.03
C ALA A 213 18.05 -6.02 13.84
N LEU A 214 16.95 -5.80 13.11
CA LEU A 214 16.02 -6.88 12.75
C LEU A 214 16.70 -7.94 11.86
N ALA A 215 17.43 -7.52 10.82
CA ALA A 215 18.13 -8.43 9.92
C ALA A 215 19.17 -9.27 10.67
N LEU A 216 20.02 -8.64 11.50
CA LEU A 216 21.01 -9.32 12.35
C LEU A 216 20.37 -10.31 13.33
N THR A 217 19.19 -9.99 13.85
CA THR A 217 18.43 -10.91 14.71
C THR A 217 18.03 -12.17 13.95
N LEU A 218 17.62 -12.03 12.67
CA LEU A 218 17.20 -13.13 11.81
C LEU A 218 18.39 -13.97 11.33
N THR A 219 19.56 -13.37 11.12
CA THR A 219 20.78 -14.06 10.69
C THR A 219 21.62 -14.63 11.84
N GLY A 220 21.30 -14.29 13.09
CA GLY A 220 21.88 -14.87 14.30
C GLY A 220 23.05 -14.09 14.90
N GLU A 221 23.37 -12.90 14.40
CA GLU A 221 24.40 -12.01 14.94
C GLU A 221 23.88 -11.22 16.15
N ILE A 222 23.50 -11.96 17.19
CA ILE A 222 22.81 -11.47 18.40
C ILE A 222 23.53 -10.28 19.05
N ARG A 223 24.86 -10.36 19.20
CA ARG A 223 25.65 -9.34 19.91
C ARG A 223 25.55 -7.97 19.25
N GLU A 224 25.59 -7.92 17.92
CA GLU A 224 25.52 -6.64 17.20
C GLU A 224 24.08 -6.12 17.16
N ALA A 225 23.08 -7.01 17.03
CA ALA A 225 21.68 -6.65 17.15
C ALA A 225 21.35 -6.04 18.52
N GLU A 226 21.87 -6.62 19.61
CA GLU A 226 21.70 -6.13 20.97
C GLU A 226 22.27 -4.72 21.16
N GLN A 227 23.46 -4.46 20.62
CA GLN A 227 24.09 -3.13 20.68
C GLN A 227 23.24 -2.07 19.97
N LEU A 228 22.72 -2.38 18.78
CA LEU A 228 21.86 -1.48 18.02
C LEU A 228 20.54 -1.22 18.72
N ILE A 229 19.83 -2.28 19.14
CA ILE A 229 18.55 -2.15 19.86
C ILE A 229 18.74 -1.37 21.16
N SER A 230 19.78 -1.66 21.93
CA SER A 230 20.09 -0.92 23.17
C SER A 230 20.33 0.56 22.91
N SER A 231 21.05 0.89 21.82
CA SER A 231 21.26 2.28 21.41
C SER A 231 19.94 2.99 21.06
N LEU A 232 19.08 2.34 20.27
CA LEU A 232 17.76 2.88 19.91
C LEU A 232 16.88 3.10 21.13
N ARG A 233 16.87 2.17 22.08
CA ARG A 233 16.08 2.26 23.32
C ARG A 233 16.54 3.35 24.27
N LYS A 234 17.82 3.76 24.25
CA LYS A 234 18.29 4.89 25.08
C LYS A 234 17.56 6.19 24.74
N ASN A 235 17.24 6.41 23.47
CA ASN A 235 16.60 7.64 23.01
C ASN A 235 15.06 7.56 23.03
N ALA A 236 14.48 6.36 22.98
CA ALA A 236 13.02 6.16 23.03
C ALA A 236 12.65 4.83 23.70
N GLN A 237 12.80 4.76 25.02
CA GLN A 237 12.70 3.52 25.81
C GLN A 237 11.35 2.80 25.70
N ASN A 238 10.28 3.57 25.51
CA ASN A 238 8.90 3.10 25.45
C ASN A 238 8.37 2.97 24.00
N ASN A 239 9.22 3.10 22.98
CA ASN A 239 8.79 2.87 21.61
C ASN A 239 8.44 1.39 21.42
N ILE A 240 7.18 1.12 21.07
CA ILE A 240 6.62 -0.24 20.93
C ILE A 240 7.39 -1.06 19.88
N ALA A 241 7.82 -0.43 18.78
CA ALA A 241 8.55 -1.16 17.74
C ALA A 241 9.91 -1.67 18.25
N TYR A 242 10.60 -0.90 19.08
CA TYR A 242 11.88 -1.27 19.69
C TYR A 242 11.71 -2.36 20.75
N GLN A 243 10.67 -2.27 21.59
CA GLN A 243 10.34 -3.29 22.59
C GLN A 243 10.03 -4.64 21.93
N ILE A 244 9.25 -4.65 20.84
CA ILE A 244 8.97 -5.88 20.09
C ILE A 244 10.24 -6.43 19.44
N ALA A 245 11.09 -5.57 18.87
CA ALA A 245 12.36 -6.01 18.27
C ALA A 245 13.29 -6.63 19.31
N GLU A 246 13.40 -6.04 20.49
CA GLU A 246 14.18 -6.59 21.60
C GLU A 246 13.61 -7.91 22.13
N ALA A 247 12.29 -8.03 22.25
CA ALA A 247 11.65 -9.29 22.63
C ALA A 247 11.97 -10.39 21.62
N LYS A 248 11.94 -10.09 20.32
CA LYS A 248 12.33 -11.03 19.26
C LYS A 248 13.82 -11.39 19.32
N LEU A 249 14.68 -10.41 19.60
CA LEU A 249 16.11 -10.65 19.83
C LEU A 249 16.36 -11.58 21.02
N LEU A 250 15.71 -11.32 22.15
CA LEU A 250 15.82 -12.15 23.35
C LEU A 250 15.33 -13.58 23.08
N ALA A 251 14.27 -13.75 22.30
CA ALA A 251 13.80 -15.07 21.90
C ALA A 251 14.81 -15.80 21.00
N ALA A 252 15.42 -15.09 20.04
CA ALA A 252 16.48 -15.63 19.18
C ALA A 252 17.75 -15.99 19.96
N ASP A 253 18.03 -15.28 21.06
CA ASP A 253 19.14 -15.54 21.99
C ASP A 253 18.79 -16.57 23.08
N TYR A 254 17.83 -17.46 22.83
CA TYR A 254 17.42 -18.51 23.78
C TYR A 254 16.96 -17.98 25.16
N LYS A 255 16.48 -16.74 25.23
CA LYS A 255 15.92 -16.08 26.44
C LYS A 255 14.42 -15.76 26.33
N PRO A 256 13.54 -16.69 25.90
CA PRO A 256 12.12 -16.40 25.68
C PRO A 256 11.37 -15.98 26.96
N LYS A 257 11.78 -16.44 28.15
CA LYS A 257 11.19 -15.98 29.42
C LYS A 257 11.45 -14.50 29.68
N ALA A 258 12.65 -14.02 29.35
CA ALA A 258 12.99 -12.60 29.46
C ALA A 258 12.20 -11.76 28.44
N ALA A 259 12.03 -12.28 27.21
CA ALA A 259 11.22 -11.67 26.18
C ALA A 259 9.75 -11.49 26.61
N VAL A 260 9.13 -12.54 27.18
CA VAL A 260 7.75 -12.45 27.71
C VAL A 260 7.66 -11.42 28.83
N LYS A 261 8.60 -11.42 29.78
CA LYS A 261 8.62 -10.45 30.88
C LYS A 261 8.73 -9.00 30.37
N LEU A 262 9.55 -8.77 29.35
CA LEU A 262 9.67 -7.46 28.70
C LEU A 262 8.34 -7.01 28.08
N LEU A 263 7.65 -7.91 27.37
CA LEU A 263 6.36 -7.59 26.74
C LEU A 263 5.24 -7.38 27.77
N GLU A 264 5.24 -8.13 28.88
CA GLU A 264 4.30 -7.91 30.00
C GLU A 264 4.51 -6.54 30.64
N ALA A 265 5.76 -6.17 30.92
CA ALA A 265 6.07 -4.84 31.42
C ALA A 265 5.63 -3.74 30.43
N SER A 266 5.79 -3.99 29.13
CA SER A 266 5.37 -3.05 28.08
C SER A 266 3.85 -2.93 27.95
N LEU A 267 3.11 -4.03 28.12
CA LEU A 267 1.64 -4.06 28.14
C LEU A 267 1.05 -3.38 29.38
N ASN A 268 1.73 -3.47 30.53
CA ASN A 268 1.31 -2.73 31.73
C ASN A 268 1.35 -1.22 31.51
N ILE A 269 2.30 -0.73 30.70
CA ILE A 269 2.41 0.69 30.33
C ILE A 269 1.45 1.04 29.18
N ASN A 270 1.18 0.10 28.28
CA ASN A 270 0.31 0.27 27.11
C ASN A 270 -0.84 -0.75 27.10
N PRO A 271 -1.82 -0.64 28.02
CA PRO A 271 -2.91 -1.61 28.13
C PRO A 271 -3.69 -1.72 26.81
N GLY A 272 -3.98 -2.95 26.39
CA GLY A 272 -4.75 -3.20 25.16
C GLY A 272 -3.97 -2.99 23.86
N ASN A 273 -2.65 -2.74 23.90
CA ASN A 273 -1.87 -2.60 22.68
C ASN A 273 -1.78 -3.93 21.91
N TYR A 274 -2.51 -4.00 20.80
CA TYR A 274 -2.63 -5.22 20.00
C TYR A 274 -1.28 -5.79 19.50
N PRO A 275 -0.34 -4.99 18.94
CA PRO A 275 0.98 -5.50 18.54
C PRO A 275 1.77 -6.15 19.68
N LEU A 276 1.77 -5.57 20.88
CA LEU A 276 2.45 -6.14 22.04
C LEU A 276 1.77 -7.44 22.51
N ALA A 277 0.44 -7.45 22.54
CA ALA A 277 -0.34 -8.63 22.92
C ALA A 277 -0.08 -9.81 21.97
N MET A 278 -0.07 -9.55 20.66
CA MET A 278 0.24 -10.55 19.62
C MET A 278 1.66 -11.08 19.76
N ALA A 279 2.66 -10.20 19.90
CA ALA A 279 4.05 -10.62 20.08
C ALA A 279 4.22 -11.49 21.34
N ARG A 280 3.49 -11.19 22.42
CA ARG A 280 3.50 -12.00 23.65
C ARG A 280 2.87 -13.37 23.42
N ALA A 281 1.70 -13.41 22.78
CA ALA A 281 1.00 -14.64 22.46
C ALA A 281 1.86 -15.58 21.59
N GLU A 282 2.52 -15.04 20.56
CA GLU A 282 3.44 -15.80 19.71
C GLU A 282 4.56 -16.49 20.53
N LEU A 283 5.18 -15.75 21.46
CA LEU A 283 6.24 -16.30 22.33
C LEU A 283 5.71 -17.33 23.35
N LEU A 284 4.52 -17.10 23.89
CA LEU A 284 3.87 -18.03 24.82
C LEU A 284 3.54 -19.37 24.15
N ILE A 285 3.07 -19.33 22.90
CA ILE A 285 2.84 -20.52 22.08
C ILE A 285 4.15 -21.29 21.85
N GLN A 286 5.24 -20.60 21.50
CA GLN A 286 6.57 -21.22 21.36
C GLN A 286 7.05 -21.91 22.64
N LEU A 287 6.69 -21.35 23.80
CA LEU A 287 7.02 -21.91 25.12
C LEU A 287 6.09 -23.05 25.57
N LYS A 288 5.10 -23.44 24.76
CA LYS A 288 4.02 -24.37 25.15
C LYS A 288 3.28 -23.93 26.42
N ARG A 289 3.13 -22.62 26.62
CA ARG A 289 2.39 -22.00 27.71
C ARG A 289 1.35 -21.04 27.11
N PRO A 290 0.35 -21.55 26.38
CA PRO A 290 -0.64 -20.72 25.68
C PRO A 290 -1.41 -19.81 26.65
#